data_AF-A0A4Q3ZN86-F1
#
_entry.id   AF-A0A4Q3ZN86-F1
#
_cell.length_a   1.000
_cell.length_b   1.000
_cell.length_c   1.000
_cell.angle_alpha   90.00
_cell.angle_beta   90.00
_cell.angle_gamma   90.00
#
_symmetry.space_group_name_H-M   'P 1'
#
loop_
_entity.id
_entity.type
_entity.pdbx_description
1 polymer ?
#
loop_
_entity_poly.entity_id
_entity_poly.type
_entity_poly.pdbx_seq_one_letter_code
_entity_poly.pdbx_strand_id
1 'polypeptide(L)'
;MRLAIAILVTSLAGCTLPHKPAPRVMEVTRRGPGPAYACLLPRLPAQGLRQQTEQTEDGWRMRIQMLVSPPTGWYDKGEIEYTAAGLRYVPNSATDGIGDARLGAALVPMLEICGGGVLNQDPEALTITART
;
A
#
# COMPACT_ATOMS: atom_id res chain seq x y z
N MET A 1 9.21 -73.90 13.09
CA MET A 1 10.10 -72.92 13.73
C MET A 1 10.88 -72.15 12.67
N ARG A 2 10.54 -70.87 12.48
CA ARG A 2 11.37 -69.71 12.07
C ARG A 2 10.40 -68.65 11.52
N LEU A 3 9.97 -67.79 12.43
CA LEU A 3 9.18 -66.58 12.17
C LEU A 3 10.09 -65.55 11.49
N ALA A 4 9.69 -65.05 10.32
CA ALA A 4 10.28 -63.85 9.72
C ALA A 4 9.17 -62.81 9.60
N ILE A 5 9.12 -61.89 10.56
CA ILE A 5 8.23 -60.73 10.54
C ILE A 5 8.94 -59.63 9.75
N ALA A 6 8.52 -59.41 8.51
CA ALA A 6 8.93 -58.26 7.71
C ALA A 6 8.03 -57.07 8.06
N ILE A 7 8.59 -56.09 8.76
CA ILE A 7 7.90 -54.84 9.10
C ILE A 7 8.00 -53.93 7.88
N LEU A 8 6.91 -53.81 7.13
CA LEU A 8 6.72 -52.76 6.12
C LEU A 8 6.38 -51.45 6.83
N VAL A 9 7.33 -50.51 6.84
CA VAL A 9 7.07 -49.13 7.26
C VAL A 9 6.56 -48.37 6.03
N THR A 10 5.24 -48.21 5.93
CA THR A 10 4.61 -47.33 4.94
C THR A 10 4.73 -45.87 5.42
N SER A 11 5.75 -45.18 4.95
CA SER A 11 5.89 -43.73 5.10
C SER A 11 4.76 -43.03 4.36
N LEU A 12 3.82 -42.44 5.12
CA LEU A 12 2.84 -41.51 4.58
C LEU A 12 3.57 -40.28 4.04
N ALA A 13 3.55 -40.12 2.71
CA ALA A 13 3.82 -38.86 2.05
C ALA A 13 2.71 -37.86 2.42
N GLY A 14 2.87 -37.20 3.56
CA GLY A 14 2.08 -36.02 3.90
C GLY A 14 2.49 -34.90 2.96
N CYS A 15 1.67 -34.62 1.95
CA CYS A 15 1.74 -33.39 1.17
C CYS A 15 1.39 -32.22 2.09
N THR A 16 2.37 -31.66 2.78
CA THR A 16 2.23 -30.37 3.46
C THR A 16 2.21 -29.28 2.39
N LEU A 17 1.00 -28.89 1.97
CA LEU A 17 0.79 -27.61 1.30
C LEU A 17 1.46 -26.52 2.16
N PRO A 18 2.26 -25.61 1.58
CA PRO A 18 2.79 -24.48 2.33
C PRO A 18 1.59 -23.68 2.83
N HIS A 19 1.36 -23.76 4.14
CA HIS A 19 0.36 -22.96 4.84
C HIS A 19 0.75 -21.50 4.65
N LYS A 20 0.21 -20.85 3.61
CA LYS A 20 0.28 -19.41 3.47
C LYS A 20 -0.40 -18.85 4.71
N PRO A 21 0.33 -18.24 5.66
CA PRO A 21 -0.32 -17.71 6.84
C PRO A 21 -1.40 -16.74 6.35
N ALA A 22 -2.63 -16.95 6.82
CA ALA A 22 -3.70 -15.98 6.61
C ALA A 22 -3.15 -14.61 6.99
N PRO A 23 -3.41 -13.54 6.21
CA PRO A 23 -2.91 -12.22 6.55
C PRO A 23 -3.37 -11.92 7.97
N ARG A 24 -2.39 -11.85 8.89
CA ARG A 24 -2.67 -11.45 10.26
C ARG A 24 -3.27 -10.06 10.14
N VAL A 25 -4.56 -9.95 10.41
CA VAL A 25 -5.17 -8.67 10.76
C VAL A 25 -4.53 -8.32 12.09
N MET A 26 -3.36 -7.69 12.02
CA MET A 26 -2.61 -7.28 13.19
C MET A 26 -3.46 -6.24 13.91
N GLU A 27 -3.96 -6.65 15.07
CA GLU A 27 -4.70 -5.83 16.00
C GLU A 27 -3.89 -4.55 16.28
N VAL A 28 -4.49 -3.41 15.96
CA VAL A 28 -3.88 -2.07 15.98
C VAL A 28 -3.78 -1.62 17.43
N THR A 29 -2.84 -2.17 18.20
CA THR A 29 -2.65 -1.79 19.60
C THR A 29 -1.17 -1.69 19.95
N ARG A 30 -0.56 -0.52 19.65
CA ARG A 30 0.36 0.21 20.57
C ARG A 30 0.94 1.54 20.05
N ARG A 31 0.83 1.84 18.75
CA ARG A 31 0.91 3.20 18.20
C ARG A 31 -0.18 3.29 17.15
N GLY A 32 -1.27 3.98 17.50
CA GLY A 32 -2.34 4.23 16.53
C GLY A 32 -1.77 4.86 15.27
N PRO A 33 -2.43 4.67 14.13
CA PRO A 33 -1.93 5.23 12.89
C PRO A 33 -1.91 6.77 13.09
N GLY A 34 -0.71 7.36 12.95
CA GLY A 34 -0.40 8.70 13.46
C GLY A 34 -1.30 9.83 12.93
N PRO A 35 -1.11 11.09 13.38
CA PRO A 35 -1.98 12.21 13.01
C PRO A 35 -2.15 12.38 11.50
N ALA A 36 -1.11 12.12 10.71
CA ALA A 36 -1.16 12.15 9.25
C ALA A 36 -2.16 11.12 8.68
N TYR A 37 -2.18 9.89 9.22
CA TYR A 37 -3.12 8.85 8.79
C TYR A 37 -4.57 9.23 9.11
N ALA A 38 -4.82 9.65 10.35
CA ALA A 38 -6.14 10.06 10.79
C ALA A 38 -6.67 11.27 9.98
N CYS A 39 -5.76 12.11 9.49
CA CYS A 39 -6.09 13.19 8.57
C CYS A 39 -6.36 12.68 7.13
N LEU A 40 -5.52 11.83 6.58
CA LEU A 40 -5.61 11.39 5.17
C LEU A 40 -6.80 10.45 4.91
N LEU A 41 -6.97 9.43 5.74
CA LEU A 41 -7.90 8.34 5.50
C LEU A 41 -9.34 8.80 5.17
N PRO A 42 -9.96 9.74 5.92
CA PRO A 42 -11.31 10.20 5.62
C PRO A 42 -11.40 11.11 4.38
N ARG A 43 -10.29 11.71 3.94
CA ARG A 43 -10.27 12.69 2.83
C ARG A 43 -10.11 12.04 1.46
N LEU A 44 -9.39 10.91 1.36
CA LEU A 44 -9.13 10.23 0.09
C LEU A 44 -10.42 9.85 -0.66
N PRO A 45 -11.44 9.21 -0.03
CA PRO A 45 -12.67 8.85 -0.74
C PRO A 45 -13.47 10.07 -1.22
N ALA A 46 -13.44 11.18 -0.47
CA ALA A 46 -14.11 12.42 -0.85
C ALA A 46 -13.52 13.04 -2.13
N GLN A 47 -12.26 12.73 -2.45
CA GLN A 47 -11.59 13.13 -3.69
C GLN A 47 -11.78 12.13 -4.84
N GLY A 48 -12.59 11.08 -4.63
CA GLY A 48 -12.75 10.00 -5.60
C GLY A 48 -11.52 9.08 -5.70
N LEU A 49 -10.68 9.06 -4.67
CA LEU A 49 -9.55 8.14 -4.56
C LEU A 49 -9.96 6.92 -3.74
N ARG A 50 -9.55 5.75 -4.20
CA ARG A 50 -9.57 4.52 -3.41
C ARG A 50 -8.20 4.27 -2.81
N GLN A 51 -8.18 3.57 -1.70
CA GLN A 51 -6.97 3.28 -0.98
C GLN A 51 -6.97 1.90 -0.34
N GLN A 52 -5.81 1.26 -0.35
CA GLN A 52 -5.53 0.07 0.44
C GLN A 52 -4.39 0.40 1.39
N THR A 53 -4.62 0.25 2.69
CA THR A 53 -3.60 0.47 3.72
C THR A 53 -2.92 -0.84 4.09
N GLU A 54 -1.60 -0.79 4.24
CA GLU A 54 -0.74 -1.85 4.76
C GLU A 54 0.16 -1.28 5.87
N GLN A 55 0.41 -2.07 6.92
CA GLN A 55 1.45 -1.73 7.90
C GLN A 55 2.81 -2.16 7.36
N THR A 56 3.84 -1.34 7.60
CA THR A 56 5.23 -1.63 7.25
C THR A 56 6.07 -1.71 8.54
N GLU A 57 7.31 -2.17 8.45
CA GLU A 57 8.21 -2.22 9.61
C GLU A 57 8.43 -0.84 10.24
N ASP A 58 8.49 0.21 9.40
CA ASP A 58 8.79 1.58 9.81
C ASP A 58 7.54 2.48 9.98
N GLY A 59 6.34 1.97 9.70
CA GLY A 59 5.12 2.75 9.76
C GLY A 59 3.96 2.17 8.97
N TRP A 60 3.47 2.90 7.97
CA TRP A 60 2.35 2.46 7.14
C TRP A 60 2.46 2.98 5.71
N ARG A 61 1.75 2.31 4.82
CA ARG A 61 1.67 2.61 3.39
C ARG A 61 0.23 2.56 2.91
N MET A 62 -0.15 3.49 2.04
CA MET A 62 -1.45 3.49 1.35
C MET A 62 -1.23 3.43 -0.15
N ARG A 63 -1.69 2.37 -0.81
CA ARG A 63 -1.78 2.34 -2.28
C ARG A 63 -2.97 3.16 -2.73
N ILE A 64 -2.79 4.06 -3.68
CA ILE A 64 -3.79 5.03 -4.14
C ILE A 64 -4.26 4.63 -5.53
N GLN A 65 -5.57 4.54 -5.69
CA GLN A 65 -6.19 4.28 -6.98
C GLN A 65 -7.15 5.41 -7.36
N MET A 66 -7.19 5.76 -8.64
CA MET A 66 -8.11 6.75 -9.18
C MET A 66 -8.98 6.13 -10.27
N LEU A 67 -10.27 6.46 -10.25
CA LEU A 67 -11.17 6.19 -11.36
C LEU A 67 -10.95 7.23 -12.47
N VAL A 68 -10.45 6.78 -13.62
CA VAL A 68 -10.22 7.62 -14.82
C VAL A 68 -11.13 7.16 -15.95
N SER A 69 -11.42 8.04 -16.92
CA SER A 69 -12.18 7.75 -18.15
C SER A 69 -11.83 8.79 -19.24
N PRO A 70 -11.62 8.43 -20.52
CA PRO A 70 -11.43 7.09 -21.12
C PRO A 70 -9.94 6.66 -21.25
N PRO A 71 -9.61 5.34 -21.19
CA PRO A 71 -10.51 4.23 -20.92
C PRO A 71 -10.96 4.23 -19.45
N THR A 72 -12.20 3.78 -19.21
CA THR A 72 -12.76 3.77 -17.86
C THR A 72 -12.14 2.65 -17.03
N GLY A 73 -11.52 2.99 -15.90
CA GLY A 73 -10.89 2.00 -15.03
C GLY A 73 -10.34 2.57 -13.74
N TRP A 74 -10.08 1.68 -12.77
CA TRP A 74 -9.29 2.00 -11.59
C TRP A 74 -7.82 1.85 -11.93
N TYR A 75 -7.10 2.95 -11.90
CA TYR A 75 -5.66 2.98 -12.17
C TYR A 75 -4.91 3.10 -10.85
N ASP A 76 -3.91 2.26 -10.65
CA ASP A 76 -2.98 2.37 -9.53
C ASP A 76 -2.03 3.54 -9.77
N LYS A 77 -2.14 4.57 -8.95
CA LYS A 77 -1.39 5.81 -9.07
C LYS A 77 -0.13 5.81 -8.21
N GLY A 78 0.12 4.80 -7.38
CA GLY A 78 1.28 4.75 -6.50
C GLY A 78 0.91 4.78 -5.03
N GLU A 79 1.84 5.18 -4.17
CA GLU A 79 1.76 4.89 -2.74
C GLU A 79 2.07 6.13 -1.90
N ILE A 80 1.29 6.36 -0.84
CA ILE A 80 1.65 7.29 0.24
C ILE A 80 2.33 6.48 1.33
N GLU A 81 3.52 6.87 1.73
CA GLU A 81 4.29 6.20 2.77
C GLU A 81 4.51 7.13 3.95
N TYR A 82 4.36 6.60 5.15
CA TYR A 82 4.73 7.26 6.39
C TYR A 82 5.75 6.40 7.13
N THR A 83 6.89 7.02 7.42
CA THR A 83 8.00 6.40 8.17
C THR A 83 8.49 7.37 9.24
N ALA A 84 9.54 6.97 9.99
CA ALA A 84 10.26 7.89 10.87
C ALA A 84 10.84 9.12 10.12
N ALA A 85 11.10 9.01 8.82
CA ALA A 85 11.61 10.10 7.97
C ALA A 85 10.52 11.06 7.47
N GLY A 86 9.24 10.80 7.79
CA GLY A 86 8.11 11.65 7.43
C GLY A 86 7.15 11.00 6.43
N LEU A 87 6.29 11.86 5.86
CA LEU A 87 5.27 11.49 4.88
C LEU A 87 5.77 11.79 3.46
N ARG A 88 5.64 10.83 2.55
CA ARG A 88 5.96 11.01 1.12
C ARG A 88 4.97 10.30 0.22
N TYR A 89 4.92 10.72 -1.04
CA TYR A 89 4.18 10.05 -2.10
C TYR A 89 5.16 9.52 -3.15
N VAL A 90 4.98 8.27 -3.55
CA VAL A 90 5.78 7.56 -4.54
C VAL A 90 4.87 7.24 -5.74
N PRO A 91 5.04 7.91 -6.89
CA PRO A 91 4.18 7.70 -8.05
C PRO A 91 4.41 6.33 -8.70
N ASN A 92 3.35 5.76 -9.29
CA ASN A 92 3.46 4.57 -10.13
C ASN A 92 3.64 4.95 -11.60
N SER A 93 4.88 4.84 -12.08
CA SER A 93 5.25 5.22 -13.46
C SER A 93 4.53 4.44 -14.56
N ALA A 94 3.97 3.26 -14.25
CA ALA A 94 3.18 2.49 -15.20
C ALA A 94 1.87 3.18 -15.61
N THR A 95 1.45 4.23 -14.89
CA THR A 95 0.21 4.97 -15.17
C THR A 95 0.43 6.46 -15.40
N ASP A 96 1.68 6.86 -15.66
CA ASP A 96 2.00 8.26 -15.95
C ASP A 96 1.22 8.77 -17.16
N GLY A 97 0.79 10.03 -17.10
CA GLY A 97 -0.05 10.69 -18.09
C GLY A 97 -1.55 10.42 -17.93
N ILE A 98 -1.96 9.48 -17.06
CA ILE A 98 -3.36 9.09 -16.90
C ILE A 98 -3.95 9.71 -15.63
N GLY A 99 -4.66 10.84 -15.79
CA GLY A 99 -5.38 11.49 -14.69
C GLY A 99 -4.48 12.26 -13.69
N ASP A 100 -3.23 12.50 -14.04
CA ASP A 100 -2.22 13.08 -13.12
C ASP A 100 -2.56 14.49 -12.65
N ALA A 101 -3.10 15.34 -13.53
CA ALA A 101 -3.51 16.69 -13.15
C ALA A 101 -4.61 16.67 -12.07
N ARG A 102 -5.59 15.77 -12.22
CA ARG A 102 -6.65 15.58 -11.22
C ARG A 102 -6.09 14.96 -9.94
N LEU A 103 -5.18 14.01 -10.06
CA LEU A 103 -4.53 13.39 -8.91
C LEU A 103 -3.72 14.41 -8.12
N GLY A 104 -2.89 15.22 -8.78
CA GLY A 104 -2.10 16.28 -8.17
C GLY A 104 -2.98 17.31 -7.47
N ALA A 105 -4.04 17.78 -8.15
CA ALA A 105 -5.00 18.73 -7.58
C ALA A 105 -5.70 18.20 -6.31
N ALA A 106 -5.95 16.89 -6.23
CA ALA A 106 -6.51 16.26 -5.04
C ALA A 106 -5.43 16.01 -3.96
N LEU A 107 -4.32 15.40 -4.34
CA LEU A 107 -3.37 14.77 -3.41
C LEU A 107 -2.39 15.78 -2.81
N VAL A 108 -1.87 16.73 -3.60
CA VAL A 108 -0.87 17.69 -3.12
C VAL A 108 -1.38 18.51 -1.93
N PRO A 109 -2.56 19.16 -1.98
CA PRO A 109 -3.07 19.91 -0.84
C PRO A 109 -3.33 19.02 0.38
N MET A 110 -3.76 17.77 0.17
CA MET A 110 -3.97 16.83 1.27
C MET A 110 -2.67 16.46 1.97
N LEU A 111 -1.59 16.22 1.23
CA LEU A 111 -0.28 15.92 1.79
C LEU A 111 0.28 17.14 2.54
N GLU A 112 0.11 18.35 2.04
CA GLU A 112 0.52 19.58 2.74
C GLU A 112 -0.22 19.76 4.07
N ILE A 113 -1.55 19.59 4.08
CA ILE A 113 -2.37 19.75 5.28
C ILE A 113 -2.09 18.63 6.28
N CYS A 114 -2.06 17.38 5.82
CA CYS A 114 -1.95 16.21 6.69
C CYS A 114 -0.51 15.85 7.07
N GLY A 115 0.48 16.27 6.29
CA GLY A 115 1.90 16.03 6.53
C GLY A 115 2.53 16.94 7.59
N GLY A 116 1.81 17.98 8.04
CA GLY A 116 2.23 18.81 9.18
C GLY A 116 3.59 19.51 9.00
N GLY A 117 3.97 19.81 7.76
CA GLY A 117 5.26 20.44 7.43
C GLY A 117 6.46 19.49 7.32
N VAL A 118 6.29 18.18 7.56
CA VAL A 118 7.35 17.16 7.38
C VAL A 118 7.09 16.38 6.09
N LEU A 119 7.08 17.11 4.97
CA LEU A 119 7.11 16.50 3.65
C LEU A 119 8.57 16.33 3.26
N ASN A 120 9.05 15.09 3.27
CA ASN A 120 10.32 14.75 2.63
C ASN A 120 10.04 14.67 1.13
N GLN A 121 9.85 15.83 0.51
CA GLN A 121 9.63 15.94 -0.92
C GLN A 121 10.98 15.78 -1.59
N ASP A 122 11.23 14.63 -2.21
CA ASP A 122 12.18 14.59 -3.31
C ASP A 122 11.58 15.47 -4.42
N PRO A 123 12.22 16.61 -4.78
CA PRO A 123 11.64 17.55 -5.74
C PRO A 123 11.41 16.92 -7.12
N GLU A 124 12.11 15.82 -7.44
CA GLU A 124 11.86 15.04 -8.67
C GLU A 124 10.56 14.21 -8.63
N ALA A 125 10.09 13.78 -7.45
CA ALA A 125 8.89 12.93 -7.33
C ALA A 125 7.56 13.70 -7.45
N LEU A 126 7.58 15.02 -7.17
CA LEU A 126 6.44 15.92 -7.32
C LEU A 126 6.50 16.77 -8.59
N THR A 127 7.57 16.64 -9.38
CA THR A 127 7.63 17.15 -10.74
C THR A 127 6.80 16.22 -11.66
N ILE A 128 5.51 16.08 -11.35
CA ILE A 128 4.49 15.71 -12.34
C ILE A 128 4.59 16.80 -13.37
N THR A 129 5.32 16.49 -14.42
CA THR A 129 5.90 17.47 -15.30
C THR A 129 4.75 18.14 -16.03
N ALA A 130 4.42 19.36 -15.61
CA ALA A 130 3.77 20.36 -16.44
C ALA A 130 4.71 20.68 -17.61
N ARG A 131 4.86 19.73 -18.53
CA ARG A 131 5.37 20.00 -19.88
C ARG A 131 4.15 20.22 -20.73
N THR A 132 3.93 21.49 -21.01
CA THR A 132 3.10 22.00 -22.10
C THR A 132 3.55 21.46 -23.44
#